data_AF-A0A7V4ZFX2-F1
#
_entry.id   AF-A0A7V4ZFX2-F1
#
_cell.length_a   1.000
_cell.length_b   1.000
_cell.length_c   1.000
_cell.angle_alpha   90.00
_cell.angle_beta   90.00
_cell.angle_gamma   90.00
#
_symmetry.space_group_name_H-M   'P 1'
#
loop_
_entity.id
_entity.type
_entity.pdbx_description
1 polymer ?
#
loop_
_entity_poly.entity_id
_entity_poly.type
_entity_poly.pdbx_seq_one_letter_code
_entity_poly.pdbx_strand_id
1 'polypeptide(L)'
;MDLPLSSQYQGTSNDCAPYCVAMALNAYKGTDKFRGEEVAAQMNLMALLPATPGNELLPLLPRLPSRVPGWATFPWGMVDYLRAQGVPASWHPFATEEELLRNMGQNQLTIIIVGDIRGKSGTWAHAMIVWRYDATTRTYYFVDPAAKGGELYPLPRGEFLEQWSTWWNILVELKEARP
;
A
#
# COMPACT_ATOMS: atom_id res chain seq x y z
N MET A 1 12.34 12.39 -2.46
CA MET A 1 11.84 11.29 -3.31
C MET A 1 10.67 11.84 -4.08
N ASP A 2 10.66 11.85 -5.41
CA ASP A 2 9.61 12.50 -6.22
C ASP A 2 8.54 11.49 -6.69
N LEU A 3 7.62 11.10 -5.80
CA LEU A 3 6.49 10.21 -6.14
C LEU A 3 5.50 10.78 -7.18
N PRO A 4 5.20 12.10 -7.26
CA PRO A 4 4.13 12.60 -8.13
C PRO A 4 4.33 12.28 -9.62
N LEU A 5 5.58 12.13 -10.07
CA LEU A 5 5.91 11.82 -11.47
C LEU A 5 5.63 10.36 -11.86
N SER A 6 5.37 9.49 -10.88
CA SER A 6 5.11 8.07 -11.08
C SER A 6 3.66 7.67 -10.84
N SER A 7 2.75 8.64 -10.64
CA SER A 7 1.34 8.38 -10.32
C SER A 7 0.64 7.62 -11.45
N GLN A 8 -0.05 6.53 -11.10
CA GLN A 8 -0.77 5.68 -12.05
C GLN A 8 -2.24 5.56 -11.65
N TYR A 9 -3.14 5.62 -12.65
CA TYR A 9 -4.58 5.59 -12.44
C TYR A 9 -5.15 4.19 -12.76
N GLN A 10 -5.82 3.57 -11.79
CA GLN A 10 -6.33 2.20 -11.88
C GLN A 10 -7.59 2.04 -12.76
N GLY A 11 -8.22 3.15 -13.19
CA GLY A 11 -9.46 3.10 -13.94
C GLY A 11 -10.60 2.47 -13.13
N THR A 12 -11.33 1.55 -13.76
CA THR A 12 -12.45 0.83 -13.14
C THR A 12 -12.06 -0.52 -12.54
N SER A 13 -10.76 -0.81 -12.43
CA SER A 13 -10.27 -2.05 -11.80
C SER A 13 -10.34 -1.97 -10.27
N ASN A 14 -10.30 -3.12 -9.60
CA ASN A 14 -10.15 -3.23 -8.15
C ASN A 14 -8.68 -3.44 -7.76
N ASP A 15 -7.77 -2.72 -8.42
CA ASP A 15 -6.32 -2.93 -8.34
C ASP A 15 -5.55 -1.78 -7.67
N CYS A 16 -6.18 -1.08 -6.73
CA CYS A 16 -5.53 -0.01 -5.96
C CYS A 16 -4.19 -0.43 -5.37
N ALA A 17 -4.14 -1.59 -4.71
CA ALA A 17 -2.92 -2.10 -4.08
C ALA A 17 -1.80 -2.42 -5.10
N PRO A 18 -2.01 -3.20 -6.19
CA PRO A 18 -0.99 -3.38 -7.22
C PRO A 18 -0.48 -2.07 -7.83
N TYR A 19 -1.36 -1.09 -8.03
CA TYR A 19 -0.96 0.22 -8.53
C TYR A 19 -0.08 0.96 -7.51
N CYS A 20 -0.44 0.93 -6.21
CA CYS A 20 0.43 1.45 -5.16
C CYS A 20 1.79 0.75 -5.12
N VAL A 21 1.83 -0.58 -5.28
CA VAL A 21 3.08 -1.35 -5.35
C VAL A 21 3.92 -0.91 -6.55
N ALA A 22 3.31 -0.75 -7.73
CA ALA A 22 4.01 -0.30 -8.94
C ALA A 22 4.62 1.11 -8.76
N MET A 23 3.82 2.05 -8.25
CA MET A 23 4.27 3.41 -7.94
C MET A 23 5.39 3.42 -6.90
N ALA A 24 5.26 2.63 -5.83
CA ALA A 24 6.28 2.52 -4.79
C ALA A 24 7.59 1.92 -5.33
N LEU A 25 7.52 0.91 -6.21
CA LEU A 25 8.69 0.31 -6.87
C LEU A 25 9.40 1.30 -7.80
N ASN A 26 8.62 2.03 -8.60
CA ASN A 26 9.13 3.07 -9.48
C ASN A 26 9.88 4.14 -8.68
N ALA A 27 9.27 4.64 -7.60
CA ALA A 27 9.91 5.63 -6.73
C ALA A 27 11.14 5.07 -6.01
N TYR A 28 11.08 3.84 -5.50
CA TYR A 28 12.19 3.20 -4.81
C TYR A 28 13.40 2.96 -5.71
N LYS A 29 13.15 2.50 -6.96
CA LYS A 29 14.21 2.15 -7.92
C LYS A 29 14.60 3.32 -8.83
N GLY A 30 13.94 4.48 -8.73
CA GLY A 30 14.17 5.62 -9.62
C GLY A 30 13.88 5.30 -11.08
N THR A 31 12.77 4.60 -11.37
CA THR A 31 12.38 4.16 -12.71
C THR A 31 10.88 4.37 -12.94
N ASP A 32 10.42 4.19 -14.18
CA ASP A 32 9.02 4.27 -14.62
C ASP A 32 8.55 2.95 -15.27
N LYS A 33 9.34 1.88 -15.14
CA LYS A 33 9.13 0.60 -15.83
C LYS A 33 8.00 -0.24 -15.26
N PHE A 34 7.61 -0.04 -14.00
CA PHE A 34 6.57 -0.84 -13.37
C PHE A 34 5.21 -0.23 -13.66
N ARG A 35 4.38 -0.92 -14.46
CA ARG A 35 3.00 -0.54 -14.78
C ARG A 35 2.01 -1.26 -13.87
N GLY A 36 1.02 -0.56 -13.34
CA GLY A 36 0.06 -1.07 -12.35
C GLY A 36 -0.71 -2.30 -12.83
N GLU A 37 -1.13 -2.31 -14.10
CA GLU A 37 -1.79 -3.43 -14.75
C GLU A 37 -0.88 -4.66 -14.89
N GLU A 38 0.41 -4.46 -15.19
CA GLU A 38 1.38 -5.54 -15.31
C GLU A 38 1.71 -6.13 -13.94
N VAL A 39 1.88 -5.26 -12.93
CA VAL A 39 2.06 -5.66 -11.54
C VAL A 39 0.82 -6.43 -11.05
N ALA A 40 -0.39 -5.97 -11.34
CA ALA A 40 -1.63 -6.67 -10.99
C ALA A 40 -1.70 -8.08 -11.61
N ALA A 41 -1.34 -8.20 -12.90
CA ALA A 41 -1.28 -9.48 -13.60
C ALA A 41 -0.24 -10.43 -12.98
N GLN A 42 0.95 -9.94 -12.65
CA GLN A 42 1.99 -10.74 -11.99
C GLN A 42 1.57 -11.17 -10.57
N MET A 43 0.95 -10.27 -9.81
CA MET A 43 0.43 -10.59 -8.48
C MET A 43 -0.71 -11.61 -8.53
N ASN A 44 -1.55 -11.61 -9.59
CA ASN A 44 -2.53 -12.69 -9.82
C ASN A 44 -1.84 -14.05 -10.00
N LEU A 45 -0.72 -14.12 -10.71
CA LEU A 45 0.05 -15.37 -10.88
C LEU A 45 0.68 -15.81 -9.56
N MET A 46 1.21 -14.87 -8.77
CA MET A 46 1.76 -15.17 -7.44
C MET A 46 0.69 -15.64 -6.44
N ALA A 47 -0.58 -15.28 -6.63
CA ALA A 47 -1.68 -15.80 -5.82
C ALA A 47 -1.92 -17.30 -5.98
N LEU A 48 -1.45 -17.88 -7.09
CA LEU A 48 -1.50 -19.33 -7.35
C LEU A 48 -0.32 -20.07 -6.72
N LEU A 49 0.73 -19.34 -6.33
CA LEU A 49 1.89 -19.89 -5.66
C LEU A 49 1.64 -19.91 -4.15
N PRO A 50 2.18 -20.90 -3.42
CA PRO A 50 2.14 -20.86 -1.97
C PRO A 50 2.85 -19.59 -1.47
N ALA A 51 2.11 -18.71 -0.79
CA ALA A 51 2.68 -17.51 -0.16
C ALA A 51 3.83 -17.92 0.76
N THR A 52 4.94 -17.17 0.71
CA THR A 52 6.12 -17.49 1.52
C THR A 52 5.97 -16.72 2.84
N PRO A 53 5.86 -17.37 4.01
CA PRO A 53 5.76 -16.60 5.24
C PRO A 53 7.13 -16.03 5.58
N GLY A 54 7.18 -14.70 5.74
CA GLY A 54 8.22 -13.99 6.50
C GLY A 54 8.17 -14.27 8.01
N ASN A 55 7.88 -15.51 8.39
CA ASN A 55 7.90 -16.00 9.76
C ASN A 55 8.16 -17.52 9.68
N GLU A 56 9.43 -17.91 9.78
CA GLU A 56 9.89 -19.31 9.70
C GLU A 56 9.32 -20.21 10.84
N LEU A 57 8.50 -19.64 11.74
CA LEU A 57 8.02 -20.27 12.97
C LEU A 57 6.62 -20.88 12.91
N LEU A 58 5.83 -20.70 11.83
CA LEU A 58 4.48 -21.30 11.76
C LEU A 58 4.19 -22.05 10.44
N PRO A 59 4.74 -23.26 10.26
CA PRO A 59 4.43 -24.15 9.12
C PRO A 59 3.02 -24.77 9.15
N LEU A 60 2.20 -24.48 10.18
CA LEU A 60 0.90 -25.13 10.43
C LEU A 60 -0.34 -24.24 10.18
N LEU A 61 -0.15 -22.95 9.88
CA LEU A 61 -1.29 -22.09 9.53
C LEU A 61 -1.72 -22.32 8.08
N PRO A 62 -3.03 -22.42 7.79
CA PRO A 62 -3.52 -22.45 6.42
C PRO A 62 -2.98 -21.23 5.67
N ARG A 63 -2.37 -21.49 4.50
CA ARG A 63 -1.75 -20.49 3.63
C ARG A 63 -2.79 -19.43 3.28
N LEU A 64 -2.59 -18.20 3.77
CA LEU A 64 -3.48 -17.10 3.45
C LEU A 64 -3.27 -16.71 1.99
N PRO A 65 -4.34 -16.48 1.21
CA PRO A 65 -4.20 -16.02 -0.18
C PRO A 65 -3.46 -14.68 -0.18
N SER A 66 -2.47 -14.49 -1.06
CA SER A 66 -1.80 -13.19 -1.22
C SER A 66 -2.69 -12.17 -1.92
N ARG A 67 -3.64 -12.64 -2.73
CA ARG A 67 -4.60 -11.83 -3.48
C ARG A 67 -5.78 -12.68 -3.93
N VAL A 68 -6.93 -12.03 -4.10
CA VAL A 68 -8.09 -12.58 -4.83
C VAL A 68 -8.24 -11.74 -6.10
N PRO A 69 -8.01 -12.32 -7.30
CA PRO A 69 -8.08 -11.59 -8.57
C PRO A 69 -9.40 -10.84 -8.74
N GLY A 70 -9.32 -9.58 -9.15
CA GLY A 70 -10.50 -8.72 -9.37
C GLY A 70 -11.17 -8.20 -8.09
N TRP A 71 -10.62 -8.50 -6.91
CA TRP A 71 -11.20 -8.05 -5.64
C TRP A 71 -10.20 -7.36 -4.71
N ALA A 72 -9.21 -8.08 -4.19
CA ALA A 72 -8.40 -7.59 -3.08
C ALA A 72 -6.98 -8.14 -3.11
N THR A 73 -6.02 -7.30 -2.75
CA THR A 73 -4.63 -7.70 -2.51
C THR A 73 -4.31 -7.49 -1.06
N PHE A 74 -3.78 -8.52 -0.41
CA PHE A 74 -3.50 -8.45 1.02
C PHE A 74 -2.11 -7.87 1.29
N PRO A 75 -1.86 -7.31 2.49
CA PRO A 75 -0.58 -6.68 2.84
C PRO A 75 0.63 -7.60 2.66
N TRP A 76 0.51 -8.86 3.07
CA TRP A 76 1.57 -9.85 2.87
C TRP A 76 1.82 -10.13 1.39
N GLY A 77 0.79 -10.12 0.54
CA GLY A 77 0.95 -10.25 -0.90
C GLY A 77 1.70 -9.08 -1.54
N MET A 78 1.45 -7.86 -1.06
CA MET A 78 2.24 -6.68 -1.47
C MET A 78 3.71 -6.84 -1.07
N VAL A 79 3.97 -7.24 0.17
CA VAL A 79 5.33 -7.46 0.68
C VAL A 79 6.05 -8.57 -0.07
N ASP A 80 5.40 -9.69 -0.33
CA ASP A 80 5.99 -10.81 -1.09
C ASP A 80 6.39 -10.38 -2.50
N TYR A 81 5.53 -9.62 -3.19
CA TYR A 81 5.86 -9.07 -4.51
C TYR A 81 7.04 -8.10 -4.43
N LEU A 82 7.01 -7.13 -3.49
CA LEU A 82 8.11 -6.17 -3.30
C LEU A 82 9.45 -6.88 -3.05
N ARG A 83 9.45 -7.91 -2.18
CA ARG A 83 10.63 -8.73 -1.89
C ARG A 83 11.11 -9.53 -3.09
N ALA A 84 10.21 -10.08 -3.89
CA ALA A 84 10.56 -10.75 -5.14
C ALA A 84 11.23 -9.79 -6.16
N GLN A 85 10.95 -8.48 -6.07
CA GLN A 85 11.64 -7.44 -6.84
C GLN A 85 12.96 -6.95 -6.19
N GLY A 86 13.44 -7.62 -5.14
CA GLY A 86 14.65 -7.26 -4.40
C GLY A 86 14.49 -6.02 -3.51
N VAL A 87 13.27 -5.63 -3.16
CA VAL A 87 13.01 -4.50 -2.26
C VAL A 87 12.74 -5.02 -0.84
N PRO A 88 13.51 -4.59 0.18
CA PRO A 88 13.26 -4.98 1.55
C PRO A 88 11.97 -4.32 2.04
N ALA A 89 10.90 -5.11 2.16
CA ALA A 89 9.60 -4.64 2.62
C ALA A 89 9.11 -5.39 3.87
N SER A 90 8.28 -4.74 4.67
CA SER A 90 7.51 -5.37 5.74
C SER A 90 6.10 -4.79 5.82
N TRP A 91 5.22 -5.46 6.56
CA TRP A 91 3.91 -4.94 6.87
C TRP A 91 3.66 -5.09 8.37
N HIS A 92 2.85 -4.18 8.91
CA HIS A 92 2.57 -4.08 10.32
C HIS A 92 1.07 -3.80 10.51
N PRO A 93 0.31 -4.69 11.17
CA PRO A 93 -1.00 -4.35 11.67
C PRO A 93 -0.88 -3.55 12.98
N PHE A 94 -1.94 -2.81 13.31
CA PHE A 94 -2.09 -2.05 14.55
C PHE A 94 -1.02 -0.97 14.77
N ALA A 95 -0.47 -0.43 13.67
CA ALA A 95 0.51 0.63 13.78
C ALA A 95 -0.12 1.89 14.41
N THR A 96 0.74 2.75 14.97
CA THR A 96 0.29 4.04 15.52
C THR A 96 0.52 5.19 14.54
N GLU A 97 -0.16 6.32 14.76
CA GLU A 97 0.08 7.51 13.94
C GLU A 97 1.52 8.03 14.12
N GLU A 98 2.09 7.89 15.31
CA GLU A 98 3.49 8.25 15.57
C GLU A 98 4.45 7.41 14.73
N GLU A 99 4.14 6.14 14.50
CA GLU A 99 4.92 5.28 13.60
C GLU A 99 4.83 5.74 12.15
N LEU A 100 3.62 6.06 11.69
CA LEU A 100 3.41 6.61 10.35
C LEU A 100 4.18 7.92 10.15
N LEU A 101 4.07 8.86 11.10
CA LEU A 101 4.78 10.14 11.06
C LEU A 101 6.30 9.96 11.11
N ARG A 102 6.79 8.99 11.90
CA ARG A 102 8.20 8.61 11.94
C ARG A 102 8.68 8.10 10.59
N ASN A 103 7.94 7.19 9.95
CA ASN A 103 8.27 6.67 8.62
C ASN A 103 8.40 7.82 7.61
N MET A 104 7.46 8.76 7.63
CA MET A 104 7.49 9.94 6.77
C MET A 104 8.71 10.83 7.04
N GLY A 105 9.05 11.07 8.32
CA GLY A 105 10.25 11.81 8.71
C GLY A 105 11.57 11.12 8.30
N GLN A 106 11.52 9.80 8.10
CA GLN A 106 12.64 8.98 7.61
C GLN A 106 12.60 8.76 6.08
N ASN A 107 11.72 9.45 5.35
CA ASN A 107 11.50 9.25 3.91
C ASN A 107 11.17 7.79 3.52
N GLN A 108 10.58 7.04 4.45
CA GLN A 108 10.22 5.65 4.25
C GLN A 108 8.87 5.56 3.51
N LEU A 109 8.91 5.02 2.29
CA LEU A 109 7.71 4.78 1.48
C LEU A 109 6.73 3.88 2.23
N THR A 110 5.52 4.39 2.45
CA THR A 110 4.50 3.73 3.24
C THR A 110 3.18 3.69 2.46
N ILE A 111 2.71 2.47 2.18
CA ILE A 111 1.37 2.20 1.66
C ILE A 111 0.46 1.93 2.86
N ILE A 112 -0.70 2.55 2.88
CA ILE A 112 -1.75 2.34 3.89
C ILE A 112 -3.00 1.73 3.26
N ILE A 113 -3.85 1.16 4.10
CA ILE A 113 -5.18 0.69 3.71
C ILE A 113 -6.21 1.43 4.54
N VAL A 114 -7.04 2.24 3.89
CA VAL A 114 -8.19 2.92 4.50
C VAL A 114 -9.49 2.29 4.02
N GLY A 115 -10.58 2.59 4.70
CA GLY A 115 -11.91 2.28 4.20
C GLY A 115 -12.94 2.25 5.30
N ASP A 116 -14.04 1.58 5.01
CA ASP A 116 -15.16 1.49 5.93
C ASP A 116 -15.73 0.07 5.91
N ILE A 117 -16.06 -0.46 7.08
CA ILE A 117 -16.77 -1.74 7.25
C ILE A 117 -18.18 -1.54 7.86
N ARG A 118 -18.49 -0.34 8.36
CA ARG A 118 -19.71 -0.01 9.12
C ARG A 118 -20.59 1.04 8.43
N GLY A 119 -20.12 1.63 7.33
CA GLY A 119 -20.79 2.70 6.60
C GLY A 119 -22.04 2.28 5.84
N LYS A 120 -22.88 3.28 5.55
CA LYS A 120 -24.09 3.13 4.72
C LYS A 120 -23.79 2.72 3.27
N SER A 121 -22.56 2.96 2.81
CA SER A 121 -22.10 2.64 1.45
C SER A 121 -21.62 1.20 1.28
N GLY A 122 -21.66 0.39 2.35
CA GLY A 122 -21.16 -0.99 2.35
C GLY A 122 -19.67 -1.07 2.68
N THR A 123 -19.17 -2.30 2.78
CA THR A 123 -17.77 -2.59 3.12
C THR A 123 -16.85 -2.32 1.93
N TRP A 124 -15.83 -1.48 2.12
CA TRP A 124 -14.79 -1.22 1.13
C TRP A 124 -13.44 -0.98 1.78
N ALA A 125 -12.37 -1.29 1.04
CA ALA A 125 -10.98 -1.03 1.39
C ALA A 125 -10.28 -0.38 0.19
N HIS A 126 -9.36 0.53 0.45
CA HIS A 126 -8.59 1.21 -0.57
C HIS A 126 -7.15 1.42 -0.12
N ALA A 127 -6.21 1.11 -1.02
CA ALA A 127 -4.80 1.32 -0.77
C ALA A 127 -4.34 2.67 -1.34
N MET A 128 -3.52 3.40 -0.59
CA MET A 128 -2.90 4.65 -1.02
C MET A 128 -1.48 4.76 -0.48
N ILE A 129 -0.64 5.59 -1.10
CA ILE A 129 0.71 5.89 -0.60
C ILE A 129 0.68 7.20 0.17
N VAL A 130 1.17 7.19 1.41
CA VAL A 130 1.27 8.42 2.20
C VAL A 130 2.43 9.27 1.67
N TRP A 131 2.15 10.54 1.35
CA TRP A 131 3.13 11.45 0.78
C TRP A 131 3.60 12.51 1.77
N ARG A 132 2.68 13.26 2.37
CA ARG A 132 3.01 14.30 3.35
C ARG A 132 1.87 14.55 4.34
N TYR A 133 2.22 15.10 5.48
CA TYR A 133 1.28 15.59 6.48
C TYR A 133 1.48 17.10 6.64
N ASP A 134 0.40 17.86 6.50
CA ASP A 134 0.40 19.29 6.78
C ASP A 134 -0.15 19.52 8.19
N ALA A 135 0.74 19.92 9.10
CA ALA A 135 0.39 20.19 10.49
C ALA A 135 -0.50 21.43 10.66
N THR A 136 -0.43 22.41 9.74
CA THR A 136 -1.21 23.64 9.81
C THR A 136 -2.68 23.35 9.54
N THR A 137 -2.95 22.58 8.48
CA THR A 137 -4.31 22.21 8.07
C THR A 137 -4.77 20.89 8.69
N ARG A 138 -3.87 20.16 9.37
CA ARG A 138 -4.07 18.81 9.91
C ARG A 138 -4.57 17.83 8.83
N THR A 139 -3.95 17.86 7.66
CA THR A 139 -4.35 17.08 6.48
C THR A 139 -3.23 16.16 6.03
N TYR A 140 -3.55 14.88 5.82
CA TYR A 140 -2.66 13.96 5.12
C TYR A 140 -2.89 14.07 3.62
N TYR A 141 -1.82 13.95 2.86
CA TYR A 141 -1.86 13.92 1.40
C TYR A 141 -1.33 12.59 0.92
N PHE A 142 -2.05 11.98 -0.01
CA PHE A 142 -1.77 10.65 -0.51
C PHE A 142 -1.59 10.65 -2.02
N VAL A 143 -0.76 9.74 -2.52
CA VAL A 143 -0.82 9.32 -3.92
C VAL A 143 -1.91 8.26 -4.01
N ASP A 144 -3.00 8.61 -4.69
CA ASP A 144 -4.20 7.79 -4.79
C ASP A 144 -4.33 7.19 -6.21
N PRO A 145 -4.29 5.85 -6.36
CA PRO A 145 -4.45 5.20 -7.65
C PRO A 145 -5.86 5.35 -8.25
N ALA A 146 -6.86 5.78 -7.48
CA ALA A 146 -8.20 6.13 -7.98
C ALA A 146 -8.31 7.60 -8.44
N ALA A 147 -7.32 8.45 -8.15
CA ALA A 147 -7.30 9.84 -8.58
C ALA A 147 -6.70 9.97 -9.99
N LYS A 148 -7.48 10.52 -10.93
CA LYS A 148 -6.99 10.79 -12.28
C LYS A 148 -6.10 12.05 -12.27
N GLY A 149 -4.92 11.98 -12.89
CA GLY A 149 -4.09 13.17 -13.14
C GLY A 149 -2.95 13.42 -12.16
N GLY A 150 -2.66 12.46 -11.26
CA GLY A 150 -1.48 12.54 -10.38
C GLY A 150 -1.58 13.59 -9.27
N GLU A 151 -2.77 14.14 -9.06
CA GLU A 151 -3.04 15.02 -7.94
C GLU A 151 -2.97 14.25 -6.63
N LEU A 152 -2.43 14.90 -5.60
CA LEU A 152 -2.42 14.34 -4.27
C LEU A 152 -3.82 14.40 -3.68
N TYR A 153 -4.31 13.28 -3.16
CA TYR A 153 -5.58 13.19 -2.47
C TYR A 153 -5.45 13.75 -1.05
N PRO A 154 -6.14 14.85 -0.70
CA PRO A 154 -6.15 15.36 0.67
C PRO A 154 -7.19 14.62 1.52
N LEU A 155 -6.81 14.17 2.71
CA LEU A 155 -7.72 13.61 3.70
C LEU A 155 -7.48 14.26 5.07
N PRO A 156 -8.49 14.92 5.67
CA PRO A 156 -8.37 15.46 7.01
C PRO A 156 -7.97 14.38 8.02
N ARG A 157 -7.09 14.71 8.96
CA ARG A 157 -6.52 13.73 9.93
C ARG A 157 -7.59 12.91 10.65
N GLY A 158 -8.67 13.55 11.10
CA GLY A 158 -9.74 12.85 11.83
C GLY A 158 -10.37 11.75 10.98
N GLU A 159 -10.72 12.08 9.74
CA GLU A 159 -11.31 11.16 8.78
C GLU A 159 -10.33 10.05 8.38
N PHE A 160 -9.07 10.41 8.11
CA PHE A 160 -8.03 9.43 7.81
C PHE A 160 -7.88 8.39 8.94
N LEU A 161 -7.70 8.84 10.18
CA LEU A 161 -7.46 7.94 11.30
C LEU A 161 -8.67 7.04 11.59
N GLU A 162 -9.89 7.56 11.40
CA GLU A 162 -11.11 6.76 11.49
C GLU A 162 -11.13 5.64 10.43
N GLN A 163 -10.90 5.98 9.16
CA GLN A 163 -10.91 5.00 8.07
C GLN A 163 -9.74 4.00 8.16
N TRP A 164 -8.57 4.44 8.61
CA TRP A 164 -7.38 3.60 8.75
C TRP A 164 -7.52 2.61 9.92
N SER A 165 -8.07 3.06 11.04
CA SER A 165 -8.33 2.19 12.20
C SER A 165 -9.40 1.14 11.94
N THR A 166 -10.35 1.44 11.06
CA THR A 166 -11.35 0.47 10.58
C THR A 166 -10.70 -0.74 9.90
N TRP A 167 -9.56 -0.54 9.24
CA TRP A 167 -8.74 -1.61 8.62
C TRP A 167 -7.48 -1.90 9.44
N TRP A 168 -7.60 -1.85 10.77
CA TRP A 168 -6.57 -2.28 11.73
C TRP A 168 -5.25 -1.52 11.64
N ASN A 169 -5.25 -0.26 11.19
CA ASN A 169 -4.03 0.55 11.09
C ASN A 169 -2.89 -0.16 10.33
N ILE A 170 -3.19 -0.79 9.20
CA ILE A 170 -2.19 -1.51 8.43
C ILE A 170 -1.21 -0.54 7.76
N LEU A 171 0.08 -0.81 7.91
CA LEU A 171 1.17 -0.24 7.12
C LEU A 171 1.82 -1.33 6.26
N VAL A 172 2.15 -1.00 5.01
CA VAL A 172 3.16 -1.72 4.21
C VAL A 172 4.28 -0.74 3.91
N GLU A 173 5.49 -1.12 4.27
CA GLU A 173 6.64 -0.23 4.27
C GLU A 173 7.77 -0.79 3.40
N LEU A 174 8.38 0.07 2.60
CA LEU A 174 9.62 -0.23 1.89
C LEU A 174 10.77 0.35 2.70
N LYS A 175 11.65 -0.50 3.21
CA LYS A 175 12.82 -0.09 3.99
C LYS A 175 13.89 0.42 3.04
N GLU A 176 14.62 1.46 3.44
CA GLU A 176 15.86 1.78 2.73
C GLU A 176 16.78 0.56 2.74
N ALA A 177 17.49 0.34 1.63
CA ALA A 177 18.56 -0.64 1.62
C ALA A 177 19.55 -0.21 2.70
N ARG A 178 19.80 -1.08 3.69
CA ARG A 178 20.89 -0.81 4.64
C ARG A 178 22.17 -0.66 3.80
N PRO A 179 22.94 0.44 3.99
CA PRO A 179 24.19 0.63 3.27
C PRO A 179 25.18 -0.50 3.54
#